data_AF-A0A1F6GKI7-F1
#
_entry.id   AF-A0A1F6GKI7-F1
#
_cell.length_a   1.000
_cell.length_b   1.000
_cell.length_c   1.000
_cell.angle_alpha   90.00
_cell.angle_beta   90.00
_cell.angle_gamma   90.00
#
_symmetry.space_group_name_H-M   'P 1'
#
loop_
_entity.id
_entity.type
_entity.pdbx_description
1 polymer ?
#
loop_
_entity_poly.entity_id
_entity_poly.type
_entity_poly.pdbx_seq_one_letter_code
_entity_poly.pdbx_strand_id
1 'polypeptide(L)'
;MVVKKISSIFLVVVLLALMLAGNFFIFIPSISADNPALPNLNDYLAYFYNRYSQHLDAHGFVFKTPDYDVENFSAPDSAREILSLALYYKYRALSGEAGALVKVKQAVLDAEQELSSRPTVTLSFSDGFAEMATISLLNSFPTLFESTEKDLLYENILKRIPAGFLAADTSNRAALSAVYWQFVLNDFFQKKWISPGDYERLSRLAYDKIKKFVDEDITADGWYLEGAPKRFNPHYHLISAFALLAYGEITDNPEFIVISEQMTANLRQISFSNGMVEAKIGDRPVGLGAQFYLGVGLLNYYFGYPDYNVYLNYGSGNRFFSDPKFPDRMEYHSTVYQTEPRYHDDISFSNLAELALLLPAFDNLKINSSSKARLMPFGLAVQNSYRIVNKGASVFFDDLLVTQTKDGNFSYPQYFLPKNYHANRDLSDSDNDGLDNHEELLRGTNSNDSDSDGDGYSDGAEVRNGYNPLETLGPAINNPEFIYGKTRLSSFEAEQKEALILKAELTKKLGRARVARIQTSWSTLVNAYIYGRYTVAEIIDTIKNGPRAVHPSIPAVIWRQSENYKKFLNSKK
;
A
#
# COMPACT_ATOMS: atom_id res chain seq x y z
N MET A 1 41.24 -0.31 39.04
CA MET A 1 41.15 -0.20 37.57
C MET A 1 40.16 -1.21 36.97
N VAL A 2 38.99 -1.40 37.59
CA VAL A 2 37.93 -2.33 37.11
C VAL A 2 36.56 -1.63 37.01
N VAL A 3 36.40 -0.44 37.60
CA VAL A 3 35.12 0.29 37.64
C VAL A 3 34.86 1.13 36.37
N LYS A 4 35.87 1.41 35.53
CA LYS A 4 35.70 2.19 34.29
C LYS A 4 35.28 1.38 33.04
N LYS A 5 35.29 0.04 33.10
CA LYS A 5 34.96 -0.81 31.94
C LYS A 5 33.51 -1.30 31.92
N ILE A 6 32.82 -1.23 33.06
CA ILE A 6 31.42 -1.69 33.19
C ILE A 6 30.43 -0.62 32.70
N SER A 7 30.76 0.67 32.79
CA SER A 7 29.88 1.74 32.30
C SER A 7 29.81 1.80 30.77
N SER A 8 30.87 1.43 30.06
CA SER A 8 30.92 1.42 28.58
C SER A 8 30.12 0.26 27.99
N ILE A 9 30.16 -0.91 28.62
CA ILE A 9 29.41 -2.10 28.17
C ILE A 9 27.92 -1.92 28.45
N PHE A 10 27.54 -1.33 29.59
CA PHE A 10 26.13 -1.04 29.89
C PHE A 10 25.56 0.03 28.94
N LEU A 11 26.33 1.07 28.59
CA LEU A 11 25.91 2.08 27.62
C LEU A 11 25.78 1.50 26.19
N VAL A 12 26.68 0.60 25.79
CA VAL A 12 26.63 -0.08 24.49
C VAL A 12 25.49 -1.08 24.42
N VAL A 13 25.17 -1.79 25.50
CA VAL A 13 24.03 -2.73 25.56
C VAL A 13 22.69 -1.98 25.56
N VAL A 14 22.60 -0.81 26.21
CA VAL A 14 21.39 0.06 26.14
C VAL A 14 21.23 0.69 24.74
N LEU A 15 22.32 1.09 24.09
CA LEU A 15 22.29 1.59 22.70
C LEU A 15 21.97 0.47 21.69
N LEU A 16 22.48 -0.75 21.88
CA LEU A 16 22.11 -1.90 21.04
C LEU A 16 20.67 -2.38 21.29
N ALA A 17 20.15 -2.28 22.51
CA ALA A 17 18.75 -2.57 22.79
C ALA A 17 17.80 -1.53 22.14
N LEU A 18 18.24 -0.27 22.00
CA LEU A 18 17.54 0.76 21.22
C LEU A 18 17.66 0.57 19.70
N MET A 19 18.68 -0.14 19.21
CA MET A 19 18.86 -0.43 17.77
C MET A 19 18.30 -1.78 17.32
N LEU A 20 18.09 -2.74 18.23
CA LEU A 20 17.56 -4.08 17.94
C LEU A 20 16.05 -4.23 18.21
N ALA A 21 15.45 -3.29 18.93
CA ALA A 21 14.01 -3.13 18.98
C ALA A 21 13.59 -2.18 17.86
N GLY A 22 13.49 -2.69 16.64
CA GLY A 22 12.82 -2.01 15.53
C GLY A 22 11.30 -1.93 15.76
N ASN A 23 10.90 -1.37 16.89
CA ASN A 23 9.62 -0.71 17.03
C ASN A 23 9.79 0.64 16.35
N PHE A 24 8.91 0.99 15.42
CA PHE A 24 8.84 2.34 14.85
C PHE A 24 8.51 3.35 15.97
N PHE A 25 9.53 3.78 16.71
CA PHE A 25 9.53 5.04 17.44
C PHE A 25 10.49 5.95 16.68
N ILE A 26 9.94 6.70 15.74
CA ILE A 26 10.64 7.84 15.15
C ILE A 26 11.02 8.75 16.32
N PHE A 27 12.32 8.93 16.55
CA PHE A 27 12.82 9.94 17.46
C PHE A 27 12.47 11.31 16.86
N ILE A 28 11.42 11.94 17.40
CA ILE A 28 10.94 13.25 16.94
C ILE A 28 11.90 14.31 17.51
N PRO A 29 12.67 15.04 16.68
CA PRO A 29 13.25 16.29 17.15
C PRO A 29 12.09 17.22 17.50
N SER A 30 12.10 17.80 18.70
CA SER A 30 11.08 18.75 19.16
C SER A 30 10.80 19.82 18.11
N ILE A 31 9.62 19.77 17.49
CA ILE A 31 9.17 20.75 16.50
C ILE A 31 8.60 21.96 17.24
N SER A 32 8.96 23.15 16.77
CA SER A 32 8.57 24.44 17.33
C SER A 32 7.05 24.65 17.37
N ALA A 33 6.63 25.49 18.32
CA ALA A 33 5.29 25.62 18.85
C ALA A 33 4.27 26.43 18.00
N ASP A 34 4.40 26.44 16.68
CA ASP A 34 3.55 27.25 15.79
C ASP A 34 2.73 26.41 14.80
N ASN A 35 2.07 25.35 15.28
CA ASN A 35 1.02 24.71 14.48
C ASN A 35 -0.23 25.60 14.47
N PRO A 36 -0.82 25.92 13.30
CA PRO A 36 -2.05 26.69 13.24
C PRO A 36 -3.16 25.99 14.03
N ALA A 37 -4.08 26.77 14.60
CA ALA A 37 -5.30 26.23 15.16
C ALA A 37 -6.11 25.59 14.03
N LEU A 38 -6.45 24.31 14.18
CA LEU A 38 -7.28 23.56 13.24
C LEU A 38 -8.63 23.30 13.95
N PRO A 39 -9.54 24.27 14.05
CA PRO A 39 -10.69 24.15 14.96
C PRO A 39 -11.78 23.21 14.43
N ASN A 40 -11.81 22.90 13.13
CA ASN A 40 -12.78 22.00 12.51
C ASN A 40 -12.15 21.14 11.38
N LEU A 41 -12.93 20.22 10.82
CA LEU A 41 -12.48 19.31 9.75
C LEU A 41 -12.01 20.06 8.49
N ASN A 42 -12.69 21.14 8.10
CA ASN A 42 -12.31 21.94 6.93
C ASN A 42 -10.93 22.58 7.14
N ASP A 43 -10.69 23.20 8.29
CA ASP A 43 -9.40 23.81 8.60
C ASP A 43 -8.29 22.76 8.67
N TYR A 44 -8.59 21.58 9.25
CA TYR A 44 -7.67 20.44 9.27
C TYR A 44 -7.29 20.00 7.86
N LEU A 45 -8.26 19.74 6.98
CA LEU A 45 -7.99 19.31 5.62
C LEU A 45 -7.31 20.41 4.80
N ALA A 46 -7.69 21.68 4.97
CA ALA A 46 -7.06 22.82 4.32
C ALA A 46 -5.56 22.89 4.60
N TYR A 47 -5.12 22.58 5.82
CA TYR A 47 -3.70 22.51 6.15
C TYR A 47 -2.95 21.48 5.28
N PHE A 48 -3.45 20.25 5.17
CA PHE A 48 -2.82 19.23 4.32
C PHE A 48 -2.90 19.58 2.84
N TYR A 49 -4.07 20.07 2.41
CA TYR A 49 -4.35 20.35 1.02
C TYR A 49 -3.46 21.47 0.48
N ASN A 50 -3.39 22.59 1.20
CA ASN A 50 -2.57 23.73 0.82
C ASN A 50 -1.10 23.36 0.75
N ARG A 51 -0.60 22.60 1.72
CA ARG A 51 0.81 22.20 1.77
C ARG A 51 1.18 21.25 0.62
N TYR A 52 0.37 20.21 0.39
CA TYR A 52 0.62 19.29 -0.72
C TYR A 52 0.47 19.96 -2.09
N SER A 53 -0.49 20.87 -2.27
CA SER A 53 -0.62 21.61 -3.53
C SER A 53 0.58 22.53 -3.83
N GLN A 54 1.26 23.07 -2.80
CA GLN A 54 2.52 23.81 -2.99
C GLN A 54 3.64 22.89 -3.48
N HIS A 55 3.69 21.65 -2.99
CA HIS A 55 4.59 20.64 -3.55
C HIS A 55 4.30 20.40 -5.04
N LEU A 56 3.02 20.25 -5.42
CA LEU A 56 2.62 20.06 -6.82
C LEU A 56 2.97 21.26 -7.71
N ASP A 57 2.89 22.50 -7.21
CA ASP A 57 3.32 23.68 -7.97
C ASP A 57 4.81 23.66 -8.30
N ALA A 58 5.64 23.25 -7.34
CA ALA A 58 7.09 23.26 -7.50
C ALA A 58 7.63 22.08 -8.31
N HIS A 59 6.87 20.98 -8.42
CA HIS A 59 7.35 19.71 -8.98
C HIS A 59 6.49 19.10 -10.09
N GLY A 60 5.31 19.67 -10.37
CA GLY A 60 4.33 19.17 -11.35
C GLY A 60 3.29 18.22 -10.76
N PHE A 61 2.25 17.89 -11.55
CA PHE A 61 1.28 16.84 -11.22
C PHE A 61 1.91 15.48 -11.41
N VAL A 62 2.68 15.03 -10.41
CA VAL A 62 3.47 13.83 -10.59
C VAL A 62 3.44 12.94 -9.36
N PHE A 63 3.12 11.67 -9.58
CA PHE A 63 3.14 10.66 -8.54
C PHE A 63 4.58 10.31 -8.19
N LYS A 64 4.86 10.26 -6.89
CA LYS A 64 5.99 9.50 -6.37
C LYS A 64 5.45 8.62 -5.26
N THR A 65 6.07 7.47 -5.09
CA THR A 65 6.00 6.62 -3.90
C THR A 65 7.30 6.85 -3.10
N PRO A 66 7.25 7.25 -1.81
CA PRO A 66 8.44 7.82 -1.15
C PRO A 66 9.56 6.82 -0.86
N ASP A 67 9.32 5.51 -0.93
CA ASP A 67 10.35 4.51 -0.64
C ASP A 67 10.55 3.54 -1.81
N TYR A 68 11.83 3.24 -2.09
CA TYR A 68 12.37 2.22 -3.02
C TYR A 68 12.72 2.62 -4.46
N ASP A 69 13.65 3.57 -4.64
CA ASP A 69 14.52 3.68 -5.85
C ASP A 69 13.83 3.66 -7.23
N VAL A 70 12.57 4.08 -7.33
CA VAL A 70 11.91 4.30 -8.64
C VAL A 70 12.24 5.72 -9.10
N GLU A 71 13.06 5.86 -10.14
CA GLU A 71 13.49 7.16 -10.68
C GLU A 71 12.34 7.98 -11.31
N ASN A 72 11.24 7.34 -11.71
CA ASN A 72 10.23 7.94 -12.56
C ASN A 72 8.92 8.25 -11.84
N PHE A 73 8.77 9.53 -11.58
CA PHE A 73 7.53 10.29 -11.64
C PHE A 73 6.60 9.90 -12.82
N SER A 74 5.37 9.46 -12.53
CA SER A 74 4.31 9.26 -13.56
C SER A 74 3.25 10.35 -13.46
N ALA A 75 2.77 10.82 -14.61
CA ALA A 75 1.61 11.70 -14.69
C ALA A 75 0.33 10.90 -14.39
N PRO A 76 -0.72 11.55 -13.86
CA PRO A 76 -2.01 10.88 -13.68
C PRO A 76 -2.60 10.44 -15.01
N ASP A 77 -3.07 9.19 -15.05
CA ASP A 77 -3.55 8.54 -16.27
C ASP A 77 -5.04 8.16 -16.22
N SER A 78 -5.66 8.20 -15.03
CA SER A 78 -7.10 7.96 -14.85
C SER A 78 -7.84 9.16 -14.28
N ALA A 79 -9.14 9.29 -14.57
CA ALA A 79 -9.98 10.37 -14.05
C ALA A 79 -9.96 10.46 -12.52
N ARG A 80 -9.93 9.32 -11.82
CA ARG A 80 -9.77 9.28 -10.36
C ARG A 80 -8.47 9.96 -9.94
N GLU A 81 -7.35 9.57 -10.53
CA GLU A 81 -6.04 10.14 -10.21
C GLU A 81 -5.97 11.64 -10.46
N ILE A 82 -6.45 12.07 -11.63
CA ILE A 82 -6.51 13.48 -12.04
C ILE A 82 -7.29 14.30 -11.00
N LEU A 83 -8.50 13.86 -10.65
CA LEU A 83 -9.36 14.58 -9.71
C LEU A 83 -8.85 14.51 -8.28
N SER A 84 -8.30 13.37 -7.85
CA SER A 84 -7.70 13.20 -6.52
C SER A 84 -6.59 14.21 -6.27
N LEU A 85 -5.77 14.51 -7.28
CA LEU A 85 -4.72 15.52 -7.22
C LEU A 85 -5.29 16.95 -7.31
N ALA A 86 -6.29 17.17 -8.15
CA ALA A 86 -6.93 18.48 -8.28
C ALA A 86 -7.59 18.95 -6.97
N LEU A 87 -8.13 18.02 -6.18
CA LEU A 87 -8.75 18.30 -4.89
C LEU A 87 -7.79 18.98 -3.90
N TYR A 88 -6.49 18.72 -3.96
CA TYR A 88 -5.50 19.42 -3.14
C TYR A 88 -5.45 20.94 -3.39
N TYR A 89 -5.87 21.40 -4.57
CA TYR A 89 -5.97 22.83 -4.89
C TYR A 89 -7.27 23.48 -4.42
N LYS A 90 -8.25 22.71 -3.91
CA LYS A 90 -9.60 23.18 -3.55
C LYS A 90 -9.59 24.39 -2.63
N TYR A 91 -8.85 24.35 -1.52
CA TYR A 91 -8.86 25.45 -0.54
C TYR A 91 -8.14 26.72 -1.03
N ARG A 92 -7.09 26.58 -1.84
CA ARG A 92 -6.45 27.71 -2.52
C ARG A 92 -7.38 28.35 -3.54
N ALA A 93 -8.09 27.54 -4.33
CA ALA A 93 -9.10 28.03 -5.27
C ALA A 93 -10.26 28.73 -4.54
N LEU A 94 -10.73 28.17 -3.41
CA LEU A 94 -11.76 28.80 -2.57
C LEU A 94 -11.29 30.14 -1.96
N SER A 95 -10.00 30.29 -1.70
CA SER A 95 -9.39 31.55 -1.26
C SER A 95 -9.27 32.62 -2.36
N GLY A 96 -9.66 32.29 -3.60
CA GLY A 96 -9.61 33.20 -4.75
C GLY A 96 -8.33 33.14 -5.56
N GLU A 97 -7.47 32.12 -5.35
CA GLU A 97 -6.24 31.99 -6.12
C GLU A 97 -6.52 31.52 -7.56
N ALA A 98 -6.35 32.43 -8.53
CA ALA A 98 -6.66 32.17 -9.94
C ALA A 98 -5.89 30.97 -10.53
N GLY A 99 -4.61 30.79 -10.15
CA GLY A 99 -3.79 29.67 -10.61
C GLY A 99 -4.30 28.31 -10.13
N ALA A 100 -4.82 28.23 -8.90
CA ALA A 100 -5.45 27.03 -8.37
C ALA A 100 -6.78 26.74 -9.08
N LEU A 101 -7.58 27.78 -9.33
CA LEU A 101 -8.87 27.65 -10.02
C LEU A 101 -8.72 27.10 -11.45
N VAL A 102 -7.70 27.57 -12.19
CA VAL A 102 -7.38 27.07 -13.53
C VAL A 102 -7.03 25.58 -13.50
N LYS A 103 -6.24 25.14 -12.52
CA LYS A 103 -5.88 23.72 -12.36
C LYS A 103 -7.09 22.85 -12.05
N VAL A 104 -7.98 23.29 -11.17
CA VAL A 104 -9.24 22.59 -10.86
C VAL A 104 -10.12 22.49 -12.11
N LYS A 105 -10.30 23.59 -12.86
CA LYS A 105 -11.07 23.58 -14.11
C LYS A 105 -10.49 22.59 -15.13
N GLN A 106 -9.18 22.64 -15.35
CA GLN A 106 -8.51 21.78 -16.32
C GLN A 106 -8.63 20.29 -15.92
N ALA A 107 -8.46 19.97 -14.64
CA ALA A 107 -8.57 18.60 -14.17
C ALA A 107 -9.97 18.00 -14.37
N VAL A 108 -11.03 18.79 -14.18
CA VAL A 108 -12.41 18.33 -14.48
C VAL A 108 -12.57 18.02 -15.97
N LEU A 109 -12.00 18.86 -16.85
CA LEU A 109 -12.04 18.63 -18.29
C LEU A 109 -11.21 17.40 -18.72
N ASP A 110 -10.01 17.23 -18.15
CA ASP A 110 -9.13 16.11 -18.45
C ASP A 110 -9.74 14.78 -17.97
N ALA A 111 -10.36 14.78 -16.78
CA ALA A 111 -11.07 13.63 -16.25
C ALA A 111 -12.29 13.26 -17.10
N GLU A 112 -13.07 14.25 -17.53
CA GLU A 112 -14.20 14.03 -18.45
C GLU A 112 -13.74 13.49 -19.80
N GLN A 113 -12.62 13.99 -20.32
CA GLN A 113 -12.02 13.46 -21.55
C GLN A 113 -11.59 12.00 -21.38
N GLU A 114 -10.95 11.65 -20.26
CA GLU A 114 -10.55 10.26 -19.95
C GLU A 114 -11.78 9.35 -19.86
N LEU A 115 -12.78 9.71 -19.06
CA LEU A 115 -14.02 8.94 -18.88
C LEU A 115 -14.76 8.74 -20.22
N SER A 116 -14.81 9.77 -21.06
CA SER A 116 -15.44 9.71 -22.38
C SER A 116 -14.64 8.93 -23.43
N SER A 117 -13.35 8.70 -23.19
CA SER A 117 -12.49 7.97 -24.14
C SER A 117 -12.69 6.45 -24.11
N ARG A 118 -13.31 5.92 -23.06
CA ARG A 118 -13.47 4.47 -22.83
C ARG A 118 -14.93 4.00 -22.88
N PRO A 119 -15.17 2.71 -23.19
CA PRO A 119 -16.53 2.16 -23.18
C PRO A 119 -17.19 2.23 -21.80
N THR A 120 -18.50 2.48 -21.79
CA THR A 120 -19.35 2.58 -20.60
C THR A 120 -19.40 1.29 -19.75
N VAL A 121 -18.87 0.17 -20.24
CA VAL A 121 -18.81 -1.11 -19.49
C VAL A 121 -17.60 -1.21 -18.55
N THR A 122 -16.69 -0.24 -18.59
CA THR A 122 -15.45 -0.23 -17.77
C THR A 122 -15.60 0.49 -16.42
N LEU A 123 -16.82 0.92 -16.06
CA LEU A 123 -17.03 1.90 -15.00
C LEU A 123 -17.00 1.31 -13.59
N SER A 124 -15.81 1.20 -12.99
CA SER A 124 -15.58 0.61 -11.66
C SER A 124 -15.71 1.62 -10.51
N PHE A 125 -15.39 1.20 -9.27
CA PHE A 125 -15.26 2.08 -8.10
C PHE A 125 -14.47 3.38 -8.36
N SER A 126 -13.49 3.34 -9.28
CA SER A 126 -12.65 4.48 -9.64
C SER A 126 -13.47 5.62 -10.25
N ASP A 127 -14.43 5.25 -11.09
CA ASP A 127 -15.29 6.17 -11.83
C ASP A 127 -16.33 6.78 -10.92
N GLY A 128 -16.91 5.96 -10.03
CA GLY A 128 -17.82 6.47 -9.01
C GLY A 128 -17.16 7.59 -8.21
N PHE A 129 -15.89 7.40 -7.80
CA PHE A 129 -15.16 8.46 -7.13
C PHE A 129 -14.95 9.69 -8.01
N ALA A 130 -14.53 9.50 -9.27
CA ALA A 130 -14.32 10.60 -10.21
C ALA A 130 -15.60 11.44 -10.38
N GLU A 131 -16.75 10.81 -10.58
CA GLU A 131 -18.01 11.54 -10.75
C GLU A 131 -18.47 12.23 -9.45
N MET A 132 -18.28 11.58 -8.29
CA MET A 132 -18.53 12.21 -7.00
C MET A 132 -17.65 13.45 -6.80
N ALA A 133 -16.35 13.36 -7.11
CA ALA A 133 -15.41 14.46 -6.99
C ALA A 133 -15.74 15.61 -7.97
N THR A 134 -16.10 15.29 -9.21
CA THR A 134 -16.57 16.28 -10.20
C THR A 134 -17.78 17.04 -9.66
N ILE A 135 -18.79 16.35 -9.15
CA ILE A 135 -19.98 17.00 -8.56
C ILE A 135 -19.61 17.87 -7.36
N SER A 136 -18.76 17.36 -6.45
CA SER A 136 -18.27 18.12 -5.29
C SER A 136 -17.59 19.42 -5.72
N LEU A 137 -16.74 19.38 -6.76
CA LEU A 137 -16.07 20.56 -7.32
C LEU A 137 -17.05 21.52 -8.00
N LEU A 138 -18.00 21.01 -8.80
CA LEU A 138 -19.03 21.83 -9.46
C LEU A 138 -19.95 22.53 -8.45
N ASN A 139 -20.24 21.89 -7.32
CA ASN A 139 -21.00 22.46 -6.22
C ASN A 139 -20.16 23.48 -5.43
N SER A 140 -18.87 23.21 -5.22
CA SER A 140 -17.94 24.11 -4.51
C SER A 140 -17.60 25.37 -5.31
N PHE A 141 -17.62 25.29 -6.64
CA PHE A 141 -17.29 26.39 -7.55
C PHE A 141 -18.41 26.62 -8.59
N PRO A 142 -19.55 27.22 -8.20
CA PRO A 142 -20.73 27.34 -9.08
C PRO A 142 -20.49 28.09 -10.40
N THR A 143 -19.47 28.96 -10.44
CA THR A 143 -19.09 29.78 -11.60
C THR A 143 -17.84 29.28 -12.33
N LEU A 144 -17.38 28.06 -12.03
CA LEU A 144 -16.18 27.48 -12.67
C LEU A 144 -16.37 27.22 -14.17
N PHE A 145 -17.59 26.85 -14.53
CA PHE A 145 -18.02 26.52 -15.89
C PHE A 145 -19.20 27.39 -16.30
N GLU A 146 -19.31 27.68 -17.59
CA GLU A 146 -20.52 28.25 -18.16
C GLU A 146 -21.69 27.27 -18.00
N SER A 147 -22.93 27.76 -18.04
CA SER A 147 -24.12 26.91 -17.83
C SER A 147 -24.20 25.75 -18.83
N THR A 148 -23.87 26.01 -20.10
CA THR A 148 -23.85 25.00 -21.16
C THR A 148 -22.76 23.94 -20.97
N GLU A 149 -21.57 24.34 -20.52
CA GLU A 149 -20.48 23.41 -20.18
C GLU A 149 -20.89 22.53 -19.00
N LYS A 150 -21.52 23.14 -17.98
CA LYS A 150 -21.98 22.42 -16.78
C LYS A 150 -23.09 21.42 -17.10
N ASP A 151 -24.05 21.79 -17.95
CA ASP A 151 -25.13 20.90 -18.38
C ASP A 151 -24.58 19.71 -19.16
N LEU A 152 -23.59 19.92 -20.03
CA LEU A 152 -22.93 18.83 -20.76
C LEU A 152 -22.23 17.85 -19.81
N LEU A 153 -21.53 18.35 -18.79
CA LEU A 153 -20.92 17.50 -17.76
C LEU A 153 -22.00 16.66 -17.05
N TYR A 154 -23.09 17.27 -16.59
CA TYR A 154 -24.18 16.53 -15.94
C TYR A 154 -24.84 15.51 -16.86
N GLU A 155 -25.07 15.83 -18.14
CA GLU A 155 -25.61 14.88 -19.11
C GLU A 155 -24.71 13.66 -19.31
N ASN A 156 -23.38 13.85 -19.31
CA ASN A 156 -22.44 12.75 -19.45
C ASN A 156 -22.38 11.87 -18.21
N ILE A 157 -22.40 12.47 -17.02
CA ILE A 157 -22.51 11.73 -15.75
C ILE A 157 -23.81 10.91 -15.73
N LEU A 158 -24.94 11.50 -16.11
CA LEU A 158 -26.24 10.83 -16.14
C LEU A 158 -26.22 9.54 -16.98
N LYS A 159 -25.54 9.56 -18.13
CA LYS A 159 -25.39 8.39 -19.02
C LYS A 159 -24.57 7.26 -18.36
N ARG A 160 -23.68 7.57 -17.43
CA ARG A 160 -22.76 6.62 -16.78
C ARG A 160 -23.36 5.98 -15.51
N ILE A 161 -24.26 6.67 -14.82
CA ILE A 161 -24.85 6.21 -13.54
C ILE A 161 -25.32 4.74 -13.58
N PRO A 162 -26.16 4.28 -14.54
CA PRO A 162 -26.66 2.90 -14.51
C PRO A 162 -25.55 1.85 -14.62
N ALA A 163 -24.55 2.12 -15.46
CA ALA A 163 -23.46 1.18 -15.69
C ALA A 163 -22.48 1.12 -14.51
N GLY A 164 -22.28 2.23 -13.79
CA GLY A 164 -21.50 2.26 -12.55
C GLY A 164 -22.04 1.31 -11.46
N PHE A 165 -23.37 1.28 -11.28
CA PHE A 165 -23.98 0.33 -10.35
C PHE A 165 -23.87 -1.13 -10.81
N LEU A 166 -23.87 -1.38 -12.12
CA LEU A 166 -23.77 -2.74 -12.68
C LEU A 166 -22.35 -3.28 -12.81
N ALA A 167 -21.33 -2.44 -12.62
CA ALA A 167 -19.95 -2.88 -12.72
C ALA A 167 -19.60 -3.92 -11.66
N ALA A 168 -18.80 -4.92 -12.07
CA ALA A 168 -18.43 -6.09 -11.28
C ALA A 168 -17.33 -5.80 -10.24
N ASP A 169 -17.51 -4.75 -9.44
CA ASP A 169 -16.66 -4.48 -8.28
C ASP A 169 -16.80 -5.61 -7.24
N THR A 170 -15.71 -5.95 -6.56
CA THR A 170 -15.68 -6.99 -5.52
C THR A 170 -15.06 -6.45 -4.24
N SER A 171 -15.38 -7.08 -3.10
CA SER A 171 -14.82 -6.73 -1.79
C SER A 171 -14.97 -5.23 -1.47
N ASN A 172 -14.02 -4.61 -0.78
CA ASN A 172 -14.12 -3.19 -0.39
C ASN A 172 -14.40 -2.23 -1.56
N ARG A 173 -13.98 -2.55 -2.79
CA ARG A 173 -14.30 -1.75 -3.97
C ARG A 173 -15.79 -1.73 -4.28
N ALA A 174 -16.50 -2.82 -4.02
CA ALA A 174 -17.95 -2.88 -4.18
C ALA A 174 -18.66 -1.92 -3.21
N ALA A 175 -18.23 -1.91 -1.94
CA ALA A 175 -18.77 -1.00 -0.94
C ALA A 175 -18.53 0.48 -1.31
N LEU A 176 -17.28 0.84 -1.65
CA LEU A 176 -16.94 2.20 -2.07
C LEU A 176 -17.67 2.63 -3.35
N SER A 177 -17.76 1.73 -4.34
CA SER A 177 -18.50 1.97 -5.58
C SER A 177 -19.98 2.27 -5.30
N ALA A 178 -20.63 1.49 -4.44
CA ALA A 178 -22.01 1.73 -4.03
C ALA A 178 -22.18 3.11 -3.36
N VAL A 179 -21.28 3.49 -2.45
CA VAL A 179 -21.29 4.81 -1.79
C VAL A 179 -21.17 5.94 -2.80
N TYR A 180 -20.14 5.92 -3.63
CA TYR A 180 -19.86 7.03 -4.55
C TYR A 180 -20.97 7.22 -5.57
N TRP A 181 -21.46 6.13 -6.16
CA TRP A 181 -22.57 6.22 -7.11
C TRP A 181 -23.89 6.58 -6.45
N GLN A 182 -24.14 6.16 -5.20
CA GLN A 182 -25.33 6.59 -4.45
C GLN A 182 -25.27 8.10 -4.15
N PHE A 183 -24.10 8.64 -3.84
CA PHE A 183 -23.92 10.08 -3.67
C PHE A 183 -24.25 10.85 -4.96
N VAL A 184 -23.68 10.40 -6.09
CA VAL A 184 -23.98 10.96 -7.42
C VAL A 184 -25.48 10.91 -7.70
N LEU A 185 -26.11 9.76 -7.46
CA LEU A 185 -27.54 9.55 -7.67
C LEU A 185 -28.40 10.49 -6.79
N ASN A 186 -28.03 10.69 -5.52
CA ASN A 186 -28.70 11.61 -4.61
C ASN A 186 -28.64 13.06 -5.11
N ASP A 187 -27.47 13.54 -5.57
CA ASP A 187 -27.31 14.90 -6.10
C ASP A 187 -28.19 15.12 -7.35
N PHE A 188 -28.20 14.16 -8.27
CA PHE A 188 -29.03 14.19 -9.48
C PHE A 188 -30.52 14.17 -9.17
N PHE A 189 -30.94 13.39 -8.18
CA PHE A 189 -32.33 13.35 -7.73
C PHE A 189 -32.77 14.69 -7.12
N GLN A 190 -31.94 15.28 -6.24
CA GLN A 190 -32.19 16.59 -5.66
C GLN A 190 -32.30 17.69 -6.74
N LYS A 191 -31.47 17.61 -7.79
CA LYS A 191 -31.50 18.52 -8.94
C LYS A 191 -32.61 18.20 -9.95
N LYS A 192 -33.42 17.17 -9.73
CA LYS A 192 -34.53 16.73 -10.60
C LYS A 192 -34.11 16.26 -12.00
N TRP A 193 -32.88 15.77 -12.14
CA TRP A 193 -32.40 15.15 -13.39
C TRP A 193 -32.84 13.69 -13.54
N ILE A 194 -33.23 13.06 -12.42
CA ILE A 194 -33.66 11.66 -12.37
C ILE A 194 -35.09 11.58 -11.81
N SER A 195 -35.91 10.70 -12.40
CA SER A 195 -37.28 10.46 -11.94
C SER A 195 -37.29 9.72 -10.59
N PRO A 196 -38.33 9.88 -9.73
CA PRO A 196 -38.43 9.09 -8.50
C PRO A 196 -38.36 7.57 -8.71
N GLY A 197 -38.94 7.06 -9.81
CA GLY A 197 -38.90 5.63 -10.13
C GLY A 197 -37.51 5.14 -10.53
N ASP A 198 -36.77 5.94 -11.31
CA ASP A 198 -35.38 5.62 -11.64
C ASP A 198 -34.45 5.73 -10.43
N TYR A 199 -34.66 6.73 -9.57
CA TYR A 199 -33.94 6.87 -8.31
C TYR A 199 -34.11 5.63 -7.44
N GLU A 200 -35.34 5.16 -7.25
CA GLU A 200 -35.64 3.97 -6.45
C GLU A 200 -35.04 2.69 -7.07
N ARG A 201 -35.13 2.54 -8.40
CA ARG A 201 -34.55 1.41 -9.14
C ARG A 201 -33.03 1.37 -9.04
N LEU A 202 -32.36 2.50 -9.21
CA LEU A 202 -30.90 2.59 -9.18
C LEU A 202 -30.36 2.48 -7.75
N SER A 203 -31.04 3.08 -6.76
CA SER A 203 -30.66 2.97 -5.34
C SER A 203 -30.75 1.52 -4.85
N ARG A 204 -31.72 0.73 -5.35
CA ARG A 204 -31.76 -0.72 -5.09
C ARG A 204 -30.52 -1.46 -5.60
N LEU A 205 -30.00 -1.12 -6.78
CA LEU A 205 -28.75 -1.73 -7.27
C LEU A 205 -27.55 -1.39 -6.39
N ALA A 206 -27.50 -0.16 -5.88
CA ALA A 206 -26.48 0.25 -4.91
C ALA A 206 -26.58 -0.57 -3.62
N TYR A 207 -27.80 -0.72 -3.10
CA TYR A 207 -28.09 -1.52 -1.90
C TYR A 207 -27.68 -2.98 -2.09
N ASP A 208 -28.10 -3.61 -3.20
CA ASP A 208 -27.76 -5.01 -3.48
C ASP A 208 -26.25 -5.20 -3.58
N LYS A 209 -25.53 -4.26 -4.20
CA LYS A 209 -24.06 -4.28 -4.31
C LYS A 209 -23.38 -4.24 -2.94
N ILE A 210 -23.76 -3.30 -2.07
CA ILE A 210 -23.12 -3.17 -0.75
C ILE A 210 -23.59 -4.27 0.22
N LYS A 211 -24.84 -4.74 0.10
CA LYS A 211 -25.35 -5.85 0.91
C LYS A 211 -24.63 -7.15 0.58
N LYS A 212 -24.39 -7.42 -0.71
CA LYS A 212 -23.57 -8.56 -1.14
C LYS A 212 -22.16 -8.51 -0.54
N PHE A 213 -21.52 -7.34 -0.55
CA PHE A 213 -20.24 -7.13 0.11
C PHE A 213 -20.29 -7.48 1.61
N VAL A 214 -21.31 -6.99 2.33
CA VAL A 214 -21.50 -7.33 3.76
C VAL A 214 -21.64 -8.84 3.94
N ASP A 215 -22.50 -9.49 3.15
CA ASP A 215 -22.81 -10.91 3.29
C ASP A 215 -21.63 -11.84 2.95
N GLU A 216 -20.78 -11.42 2.01
CA GLU A 216 -19.67 -12.25 1.51
C GLU A 216 -18.33 -11.97 2.20
N ASP A 217 -18.09 -10.74 2.65
CA ASP A 217 -16.79 -10.28 3.14
C ASP A 217 -16.76 -9.88 4.62
N ILE A 218 -17.93 -9.65 5.26
CA ILE A 218 -18.02 -9.27 6.67
C ILE A 218 -18.51 -10.46 7.50
N THR A 219 -17.76 -10.81 8.54
CA THR A 219 -18.15 -11.86 9.48
C THR A 219 -19.28 -11.38 10.39
N ALA A 220 -20.02 -12.31 10.99
CA ALA A 220 -21.12 -11.99 11.91
C ALA A 220 -20.69 -11.19 13.15
N ASP A 221 -19.42 -11.29 13.54
CA ASP A 221 -18.80 -10.51 14.62
C ASP A 221 -18.13 -9.22 14.12
N GLY A 222 -18.32 -8.86 12.85
CA GLY A 222 -17.96 -7.56 12.27
C GLY A 222 -16.49 -7.45 11.87
N TRP A 223 -15.83 -8.53 11.43
CA TRP A 223 -14.50 -8.48 10.82
C TRP A 223 -14.59 -8.50 9.30
N TYR A 224 -13.74 -7.71 8.64
CA TYR A 224 -13.65 -7.70 7.18
C TYR A 224 -12.52 -8.59 6.73
N LEU A 225 -12.83 -9.55 5.86
CA LEU A 225 -11.87 -10.48 5.29
C LEU A 225 -11.98 -10.47 3.77
N GLU A 226 -10.86 -10.35 3.07
CA GLU A 226 -10.84 -10.20 1.61
C GLU A 226 -9.96 -11.21 0.89
N GLY A 227 -10.27 -11.45 -0.38
CA GLY A 227 -9.54 -12.35 -1.26
C GLY A 227 -9.89 -13.83 -1.09
N ALA A 228 -9.19 -14.66 -1.86
CA ALA A 228 -9.26 -16.11 -1.80
C ALA A 228 -7.82 -16.64 -1.63
N PRO A 229 -7.45 -17.15 -0.44
CA PRO A 229 -8.25 -17.26 0.77
C PRO A 229 -8.54 -15.88 1.42
N LYS A 230 -9.63 -15.83 2.18
CA LYS A 230 -10.07 -14.65 2.95
C LYS A 230 -9.02 -14.27 3.99
N ARG A 231 -8.58 -13.00 3.98
CA ARG A 231 -7.49 -12.45 4.80
C ARG A 231 -7.88 -11.16 5.48
N PHE A 232 -7.43 -10.97 6.72
CA PHE A 232 -7.68 -9.73 7.47
C PHE A 232 -6.65 -8.66 7.10
N ASN A 233 -7.11 -7.42 6.95
CA ASN A 233 -6.24 -6.26 6.83
C ASN A 233 -6.84 -5.05 7.57
N PRO A 234 -6.12 -4.43 8.52
CA PRO A 234 -6.67 -3.34 9.32
C PRO A 234 -6.98 -2.08 8.50
N HIS A 235 -6.19 -1.80 7.45
CA HIS A 235 -6.44 -0.66 6.58
C HIS A 235 -7.71 -0.88 5.76
N TYR A 236 -7.87 -2.01 5.08
CA TYR A 236 -9.09 -2.24 4.31
C TYR A 236 -10.33 -2.46 5.18
N HIS A 237 -10.14 -3.00 6.38
CA HIS A 237 -11.19 -3.05 7.39
C HIS A 237 -11.68 -1.64 7.76
N LEU A 238 -10.76 -0.72 8.03
CA LEU A 238 -11.08 0.69 8.28
C LEU A 238 -11.85 1.32 7.12
N ILE A 239 -11.33 1.20 5.90
CA ILE A 239 -11.94 1.81 4.72
C ILE A 239 -13.34 1.23 4.46
N SER A 240 -13.52 -0.06 4.70
CA SER A 240 -14.82 -0.73 4.59
C SER A 240 -15.80 -0.25 5.67
N ALA A 241 -15.35 -0.12 6.92
CA ALA A 241 -16.18 0.45 8.00
C ALA A 241 -16.64 1.87 7.64
N PHE A 242 -15.73 2.70 7.12
CA PHE A 242 -16.08 4.05 6.69
C PHE A 242 -17.05 4.06 5.49
N ALA A 243 -16.88 3.16 4.53
CA ALA A 243 -17.82 3.03 3.41
C ALA A 243 -19.23 2.65 3.88
N LEU A 244 -19.36 1.73 4.84
CA LEU A 244 -20.65 1.33 5.41
C LEU A 244 -21.30 2.46 6.20
N LEU A 245 -20.52 3.22 6.99
CA LEU A 245 -21.00 4.43 7.65
C LEU A 245 -21.53 5.44 6.63
N ALA A 246 -20.71 5.76 5.61
CA ALA A 246 -21.06 6.73 4.59
C ALA A 246 -22.34 6.32 3.85
N TYR A 247 -22.45 5.05 3.47
CA TYR A 247 -23.65 4.53 2.81
C TYR A 247 -24.87 4.62 3.72
N GLY A 248 -24.74 4.21 4.98
CA GLY A 248 -25.82 4.28 5.98
C GLY A 248 -26.33 5.71 6.17
N GLU A 249 -25.43 6.69 6.29
CA GLU A 249 -25.79 8.10 6.43
C GLU A 249 -26.49 8.67 5.19
N ILE A 250 -25.94 8.44 3.99
CA ILE A 250 -26.51 9.03 2.76
C ILE A 250 -27.81 8.34 2.31
N THR A 251 -28.15 7.19 2.89
CA THR A 251 -29.38 6.44 2.59
C THR A 251 -30.35 6.34 3.77
N ASP A 252 -30.00 6.92 4.92
CA ASP A 252 -30.75 6.75 6.18
C ASP A 252 -30.98 5.26 6.53
N ASN A 253 -29.96 4.44 6.31
CA ASN A 253 -30.02 3.00 6.53
C ASN A 253 -29.21 2.59 7.78
N PRO A 254 -29.89 2.29 8.91
CA PRO A 254 -29.24 2.00 10.18
C PRO A 254 -28.50 0.65 10.19
N GLU A 255 -28.82 -0.28 9.28
CA GLU A 255 -28.15 -1.58 9.21
C GLU A 255 -26.65 -1.41 9.00
N PHE A 256 -26.27 -0.59 8.01
CA PHE A 256 -24.86 -0.36 7.67
C PHE A 256 -24.12 0.49 8.73
N ILE A 257 -24.84 1.38 9.43
CA ILE A 257 -24.30 2.16 10.55
C ILE A 257 -23.93 1.22 11.71
N VAL A 258 -24.81 0.28 12.06
CA VAL A 258 -24.56 -0.70 13.14
C VAL A 258 -23.37 -1.60 12.80
N ILE A 259 -23.27 -2.07 11.55
CA ILE A 259 -22.12 -2.88 11.13
C ILE A 259 -20.82 -2.05 11.21
N SER A 260 -20.87 -0.79 10.77
CA SER A 260 -19.72 0.13 10.85
C SER A 260 -19.30 0.40 12.30
N GLU A 261 -20.25 0.53 13.23
CA GLU A 261 -19.98 0.69 14.66
C GLU A 261 -19.21 -0.52 15.20
N GLN A 262 -19.68 -1.72 14.87
CA GLN A 262 -19.06 -2.97 15.28
C GLN A 262 -17.65 -3.13 14.72
N MET A 263 -17.46 -2.84 13.43
CA MET A 263 -16.13 -2.82 12.79
C MET A 263 -15.21 -1.79 13.45
N THR A 264 -15.72 -0.60 13.75
CA THR A 264 -14.95 0.44 14.45
C THR A 264 -14.52 -0.04 15.83
N ALA A 265 -15.42 -0.68 16.58
CA ALA A 265 -15.09 -1.28 17.88
C ALA A 265 -14.01 -2.37 17.76
N ASN A 266 -14.05 -3.20 16.71
CA ASN A 266 -13.04 -4.21 16.44
C ASN A 266 -11.67 -3.59 16.14
N LEU A 267 -11.62 -2.52 15.33
CA LEU A 267 -10.38 -1.79 15.06
C LEU A 267 -9.77 -1.16 16.32
N ARG A 268 -10.62 -0.67 17.24
CA ARG A 268 -10.18 -0.14 18.53
C ARG A 268 -9.57 -1.20 19.43
N GLN A 269 -10.02 -2.45 19.35
CA GLN A 269 -9.42 -3.55 20.12
C GLN A 269 -7.95 -3.67 19.71
N ILE A 270 -7.65 -3.73 18.42
CA ILE A 270 -6.28 -3.92 17.91
C ILE A 270 -5.43 -2.64 17.86
N SER A 271 -5.89 -1.55 18.46
CA SER A 271 -5.17 -0.28 18.55
C SER A 271 -4.35 -0.18 19.84
N PHE A 272 -3.08 0.19 19.73
CA PHE A 272 -2.20 0.45 20.87
C PHE A 272 -2.64 1.66 21.67
N SER A 273 -2.18 1.75 22.93
CA SER A 273 -2.45 2.88 23.84
C SER A 273 -2.06 4.27 23.32
N ASN A 274 -1.34 4.37 22.21
CA ASN A 274 -0.99 5.64 21.57
C ASN A 274 -1.80 5.92 20.28
N GLY A 275 -2.85 5.13 19.99
CA GLY A 275 -3.68 5.28 18.79
C GLY A 275 -3.09 4.61 17.54
N MET A 276 -1.91 3.99 17.62
CA MET A 276 -1.33 3.29 16.48
C MET A 276 -1.93 1.89 16.35
N VAL A 277 -2.03 1.38 15.12
CA VAL A 277 -2.24 -0.04 14.84
C VAL A 277 -0.91 -0.60 14.34
N GLU A 278 -0.55 -1.84 14.65
CA GLU A 278 0.61 -2.48 13.98
C GLU A 278 0.11 -3.02 12.65
N ALA A 279 0.60 -2.48 11.55
CA ALA A 279 0.13 -2.91 10.23
C ALA A 279 0.48 -4.37 9.91
N LYS A 280 1.53 -4.90 10.54
CA LYS A 280 1.86 -6.33 10.49
C LYS A 280 0.83 -7.24 11.17
N ILE A 281 -0.19 -6.69 11.84
CA ILE A 281 -1.36 -7.47 12.30
C ILE A 281 -2.19 -7.98 11.11
N GLY A 282 -2.10 -7.35 9.94
CA GLY A 282 -2.77 -7.81 8.73
C GLY A 282 -1.95 -8.81 7.91
N ASP A 283 -2.63 -9.69 7.17
CA ASP A 283 -2.02 -10.67 6.26
C ASP A 283 -1.53 -10.06 4.93
N ARG A 284 -1.48 -8.73 4.83
CA ARG A 284 -1.04 -7.97 3.65
C ARG A 284 -0.19 -6.76 4.07
N PRO A 285 0.96 -6.52 3.42
CA PRO A 285 1.73 -5.29 3.61
C PRO A 285 0.88 -4.05 3.36
N VAL A 286 0.73 -3.18 4.35
CA VAL A 286 0.09 -1.87 4.17
C VAL A 286 0.79 -0.82 5.02
N GLY A 287 0.81 0.40 4.55
CA GLY A 287 1.26 1.56 5.29
C GLY A 287 0.10 2.20 6.01
N LEU A 288 0.41 2.67 7.21
CA LEU A 288 -0.51 3.45 8.03
C LEU A 288 -0.20 4.91 7.78
N GLY A 289 -0.71 5.39 6.66
CA GLY A 289 -0.54 6.76 6.18
C GLY A 289 -1.61 7.72 6.71
N ALA A 290 -1.63 8.93 6.16
CA ALA A 290 -2.54 9.99 6.58
C ALA A 290 -4.01 9.57 6.44
N GLN A 291 -4.34 8.78 5.40
CA GLN A 291 -5.70 8.29 5.19
C GLN A 291 -6.19 7.45 6.38
N PHE A 292 -5.34 6.57 6.90
CA PHE A 292 -5.70 5.69 8.00
C PHE A 292 -6.04 6.49 9.26
N TYR A 293 -5.16 7.42 9.65
CA TYR A 293 -5.38 8.22 10.86
C TYR A 293 -6.58 9.17 10.73
N LEU A 294 -6.82 9.73 9.54
CA LEU A 294 -8.04 10.47 9.26
C LEU A 294 -9.28 9.60 9.47
N GLY A 295 -9.34 8.43 8.82
CA GLY A 295 -10.49 7.54 8.88
C GLY A 295 -10.78 7.05 10.30
N VAL A 296 -9.76 6.64 11.04
CA VAL A 296 -9.93 6.21 12.44
C VAL A 296 -10.44 7.37 13.28
N GLY A 297 -9.86 8.57 13.14
CA GLY A 297 -10.33 9.75 13.87
C GLY A 297 -11.80 10.07 13.58
N LEU A 298 -12.22 10.01 12.31
CA LEU A 298 -13.60 10.29 11.91
C LEU A 298 -14.60 9.25 12.43
N LEU A 299 -14.32 7.96 12.28
CA LEU A 299 -15.19 6.90 12.81
C LEU A 299 -15.33 7.00 14.33
N ASN A 300 -14.20 7.25 15.02
CA ASN A 300 -14.22 7.38 16.46
C ASN A 300 -15.04 8.59 16.92
N TYR A 301 -14.95 9.71 16.20
CA TYR A 301 -15.80 10.86 16.46
C TYR A 301 -17.28 10.53 16.25
N TYR A 302 -17.62 9.90 15.12
CA TYR A 302 -19.00 9.57 14.77
C TYR A 302 -19.66 8.68 15.84
N PHE A 303 -18.97 7.64 16.28
CA PHE A 303 -19.46 6.71 17.30
C PHE A 303 -19.22 7.18 18.75
N GLY A 304 -18.89 8.46 18.95
CA GLY A 304 -18.84 9.08 20.28
C GLY A 304 -17.65 8.68 21.15
N TYR A 305 -16.59 8.11 20.58
CA TYR A 305 -15.37 7.77 21.31
C TYR A 305 -14.54 9.05 21.60
N PRO A 306 -14.30 9.39 22.87
CA PRO A 306 -13.77 10.71 23.25
C PRO A 306 -12.29 10.92 22.88
N ASP A 307 -11.57 9.86 22.53
CA ASP A 307 -10.16 9.86 22.12
C ASP A 307 -9.97 10.02 20.61
N TYR A 308 -11.03 10.28 19.83
CA TYR A 308 -10.95 10.52 18.38
C TYR A 308 -9.88 11.57 18.00
N ASN A 309 -9.74 12.62 18.82
CA ASN A 309 -8.77 13.69 18.61
C ASN A 309 -7.31 13.21 18.71
N VAL A 310 -7.04 12.08 19.36
CA VAL A 310 -5.69 11.50 19.44
C VAL A 310 -5.20 11.12 18.04
N TYR A 311 -6.07 10.48 17.25
CA TYR A 311 -5.76 10.06 15.88
C TYR A 311 -5.55 11.24 14.94
N LEU A 312 -6.42 12.26 15.02
CA LEU A 312 -6.30 13.48 14.21
C LEU A 312 -5.05 14.29 14.60
N ASN A 313 -4.72 14.37 15.90
CA ASN A 313 -3.49 15.02 16.34
C ASN A 313 -2.23 14.26 15.93
N TYR A 314 -2.28 12.92 15.91
CA TYR A 314 -1.17 12.11 15.40
C TYR A 314 -0.89 12.45 13.94
N GLY A 315 -1.95 12.65 13.16
CA GLY A 315 -1.82 13.04 11.77
C GLY A 315 -1.43 14.49 11.54
N SER A 316 -1.72 15.38 12.49
CA SER A 316 -1.37 16.81 12.41
C SER A 316 0.14 17.07 12.63
N GLY A 317 0.68 18.07 11.92
CA GLY A 317 2.08 18.52 12.01
C GLY A 317 2.93 18.18 10.78
N ASN A 318 4.26 18.13 10.95
CA ASN A 318 5.20 17.78 9.86
C ASN A 318 5.38 16.25 9.69
N ARG A 319 4.66 15.41 10.44
CA ARG A 319 4.91 13.95 10.47
C ARG A 319 4.59 13.25 9.16
N PHE A 320 3.58 13.71 8.43
CA PHE A 320 3.28 13.21 7.09
C PHE A 320 3.96 14.04 6.01
N PHE A 321 4.77 15.04 6.34
CA PHE A 321 5.43 15.92 5.38
C PHE A 321 6.96 15.90 5.53
N SER A 322 7.52 14.80 6.07
CA SER A 322 8.93 14.75 6.46
C SER A 322 9.91 14.24 5.38
N ASP A 323 9.50 14.16 4.11
CA ASP A 323 10.38 13.69 3.02
C ASP A 323 11.61 14.62 2.93
N PRO A 324 12.83 14.13 3.21
CA PRO A 324 14.04 14.96 3.23
C PRO A 324 14.34 15.62 1.89
N LYS A 325 13.84 15.06 0.78
CA LYS A 325 13.97 15.59 -0.57
C LYS A 325 12.79 16.50 -0.93
N PHE A 326 11.62 16.26 -0.37
CA PHE A 326 10.38 16.98 -0.69
C PHE A 326 9.54 17.30 0.57
N PRO A 327 9.92 18.30 1.39
CA PRO A 327 9.37 18.53 2.75
C PRO A 327 7.90 18.99 2.82
N ASP A 328 7.22 19.11 1.67
CA ASP A 328 5.80 19.43 1.56
C ASP A 328 5.00 18.31 0.87
N ARG A 329 5.65 17.16 0.65
CA ARG A 329 5.03 15.97 0.08
C ARG A 329 4.55 15.04 1.18
N MET A 330 3.36 14.48 0.99
CA MET A 330 2.80 13.47 1.88
C MET A 330 3.66 12.19 1.85
N GLU A 331 4.14 11.75 3.01
CA GLU A 331 4.87 10.51 3.18
C GLU A 331 3.92 9.35 3.46
N TYR A 332 4.11 8.28 2.70
CA TYR A 332 3.59 6.95 2.99
C TYR A 332 4.72 6.10 3.57
N HIS A 333 4.46 5.49 4.73
CA HIS A 333 5.38 4.55 5.35
C HIS A 333 4.85 3.13 5.18
N SER A 334 5.48 2.31 4.33
CA SER A 334 5.22 0.87 4.32
C SER A 334 5.69 0.27 5.64
N THR A 335 4.89 -0.63 6.20
CA THR A 335 5.27 -1.39 7.41
C THR A 335 6.01 -2.68 7.09
N VAL A 336 6.16 -3.00 5.80
CA VAL A 336 6.94 -4.15 5.33
C VAL A 336 8.14 -3.64 4.56
N TYR A 337 9.32 -4.10 5.01
CA TYR A 337 10.59 -3.80 4.40
C TYR A 337 10.64 -4.41 2.99
N GLN A 338 10.90 -3.59 1.96
CA GLN A 338 11.08 -3.96 0.55
C GLN A 338 9.84 -4.43 -0.23
N THR A 339 8.63 -4.04 0.18
CA THR A 339 7.42 -4.28 -0.64
C THR A 339 7.25 -3.25 -1.75
N GLU A 340 6.77 -3.70 -2.90
CA GLU A 340 6.59 -2.89 -4.11
C GLU A 340 5.79 -1.59 -3.87
N PRO A 341 6.13 -0.52 -4.61
CA PRO A 341 5.68 0.84 -4.31
C PRO A 341 4.40 1.19 -5.08
N ARG A 342 3.31 0.44 -4.85
CA ARG A 342 2.01 0.71 -5.49
C ARG A 342 0.98 1.36 -4.55
N TYR A 343 1.46 2.04 -3.51
CA TYR A 343 0.58 2.57 -2.47
C TYR A 343 0.45 4.09 -2.57
N HIS A 344 -0.76 4.50 -2.92
CA HIS A 344 -1.18 5.85 -3.25
C HIS A 344 -1.89 6.51 -2.06
N ASP A 345 -1.17 6.76 -0.96
CA ASP A 345 -1.79 7.39 0.22
C ASP A 345 -2.24 8.82 -0.08
N ASP A 346 -1.58 9.51 -1.01
CA ASP A 346 -1.98 10.83 -1.49
C ASP A 346 -3.34 10.81 -2.20
N ILE A 347 -3.58 9.86 -3.09
CA ILE A 347 -4.89 9.67 -3.73
C ILE A 347 -5.91 9.21 -2.69
N SER A 348 -5.57 8.19 -1.92
CA SER A 348 -6.53 7.54 -1.03
C SER A 348 -6.93 8.45 0.14
N PHE A 349 -6.02 9.32 0.59
CA PHE A 349 -6.30 10.39 1.56
C PHE A 349 -7.32 11.38 1.03
N SER A 350 -7.10 11.99 -0.15
CA SER A 350 -8.05 12.97 -0.68
C SER A 350 -9.40 12.32 -1.00
N ASN A 351 -9.41 11.04 -1.42
CA ASN A 351 -10.65 10.29 -1.61
C ASN A 351 -11.49 10.19 -0.34
N LEU A 352 -10.87 9.73 0.75
CA LEU A 352 -11.55 9.59 2.04
C LEU A 352 -11.94 10.96 2.62
N ALA A 353 -11.06 11.95 2.51
CA ALA A 353 -11.28 13.31 2.99
C ALA A 353 -12.46 13.98 2.30
N GLU A 354 -12.55 13.89 0.97
CA GLU A 354 -13.71 14.42 0.25
C GLU A 354 -14.99 13.67 0.59
N LEU A 355 -14.96 12.34 0.71
CA LEU A 355 -16.14 11.61 1.15
C LEU A 355 -16.58 12.07 2.54
N ALA A 356 -15.66 12.29 3.48
CA ALA A 356 -15.97 12.79 4.81
C ALA A 356 -16.58 14.20 4.78
N LEU A 357 -16.07 15.10 3.93
CA LEU A 357 -16.62 16.45 3.78
C LEU A 357 -18.05 16.46 3.23
N LEU A 358 -18.50 15.38 2.61
CA LEU A 358 -19.86 15.24 2.06
C LEU A 358 -20.85 14.65 3.07
N LEU A 359 -20.40 14.23 4.25
CA LEU A 359 -21.23 13.63 5.29
C LEU A 359 -21.60 14.68 6.35
N PRO A 360 -22.91 14.98 6.55
CA PRO A 360 -23.36 15.99 7.52
C PRO A 360 -22.90 15.72 8.95
N ALA A 361 -22.68 14.46 9.32
CA ALA A 361 -22.21 14.07 10.63
C ALA A 361 -20.90 14.76 11.04
N PHE A 362 -20.06 15.16 10.07
CA PHE A 362 -18.76 15.77 10.34
C PHE A 362 -18.75 17.31 10.28
N ASP A 363 -19.87 17.97 9.95
CA ASP A 363 -19.95 19.44 9.85
C ASP A 363 -19.58 20.15 11.16
N ASN A 364 -19.92 19.53 12.29
CA ASN A 364 -19.68 20.08 13.63
C ASN A 364 -18.43 19.50 14.31
N LEU A 365 -17.63 18.70 13.59
CA LEU A 365 -16.41 18.10 14.13
C LEU A 365 -15.44 19.19 14.57
N LYS A 366 -15.20 19.28 15.88
CA LYS A 366 -14.19 20.15 16.46
C LYS A 366 -12.88 19.41 16.65
N ILE A 367 -11.80 20.02 16.20
CA ILE A 367 -10.45 19.47 16.35
C ILE A 367 -9.70 20.35 17.37
N ASN A 368 -9.15 19.69 18.40
CA ASN A 368 -8.35 20.36 19.40
C ASN A 368 -6.88 20.01 19.16
N SER A 369 -6.16 20.92 18.49
CA SER A 369 -4.74 20.76 18.24
C SER A 369 -3.97 20.90 19.56
N SER A 370 -3.38 19.81 20.03
CA SER A 370 -2.49 19.85 21.18
C SER A 370 -1.14 19.23 20.82
N SER A 371 -0.04 19.90 21.20
CA SER A 371 1.33 19.46 20.93
C SER A 371 1.72 18.15 21.62
N LYS A 372 0.85 17.61 22.49
CA LYS A 372 1.04 16.35 23.19
C LYS A 372 -0.06 15.39 22.74
N ALA A 373 0.31 14.38 21.94
CA ALA A 373 -0.53 13.21 21.75
C ALA A 373 -0.87 12.65 23.15
N ARG A 374 -2.12 12.81 23.59
CA ARG A 374 -2.57 12.15 24.82
C ARG A 374 -2.63 10.65 24.51
N LEU A 375 -2.10 9.84 25.42
CA LEU A 375 -2.30 8.39 25.37
C LEU A 375 -3.81 8.11 25.40
N MET A 376 -4.26 7.13 24.61
CA MET A 376 -5.60 6.58 24.71
C MET A 376 -5.82 6.13 26.17
N PRO A 377 -6.99 6.42 26.76
CA PRO A 377 -7.29 5.99 28.11
C PRO A 377 -7.22 4.45 28.21
N PHE A 378 -6.40 3.95 29.13
CA PHE A 378 -6.30 2.52 29.42
C PHE A 378 -7.65 1.98 29.92
N GLY A 379 -8.13 0.88 29.33
CA GLY A 379 -9.30 0.13 29.83
C GLY A 379 -10.63 0.51 29.17
N LEU A 380 -10.72 0.42 27.84
CA LEU A 380 -12.00 0.50 27.13
C LEU A 380 -12.93 -0.63 27.60
N ALA A 381 -14.14 -0.28 28.01
CA ALA A 381 -15.17 -1.25 28.35
C ALA A 381 -15.67 -1.89 27.05
N VAL A 382 -15.31 -3.15 26.82
CA VAL A 382 -15.75 -3.94 25.65
C VAL A 382 -16.87 -4.89 26.11
N GLN A 383 -17.97 -4.97 25.35
CA GLN A 383 -19.07 -5.90 25.65
C GLN A 383 -18.66 -7.38 25.56
N ASN A 384 -17.54 -7.67 24.86
CA ASN A 384 -16.82 -8.93 24.85
C ASN A 384 -15.34 -8.64 25.11
N SER A 385 -14.78 -9.09 26.22
CA SER A 385 -13.43 -8.73 26.61
C SER A 385 -12.39 -9.47 25.78
N TYR A 386 -11.65 -8.74 24.94
CA TYR A 386 -10.35 -9.19 24.41
C TYR A 386 -9.23 -8.39 25.08
N ARG A 387 -8.32 -9.07 25.79
CA ARG A 387 -7.24 -8.49 26.58
C ARG A 387 -5.99 -8.34 25.73
N ILE A 388 -5.70 -7.11 25.30
CA ILE A 388 -4.49 -6.84 24.54
C ILE A 388 -3.38 -6.33 25.44
N VAL A 389 -2.31 -7.13 25.59
CA VAL A 389 -1.13 -6.78 26.39
C VAL A 389 0.04 -6.59 25.46
N ASN A 390 0.59 -5.38 25.38
CA ASN A 390 1.82 -5.13 24.63
C ASN A 390 3.03 -5.28 25.60
N LYS A 391 3.93 -6.23 25.32
CA LYS A 391 5.18 -6.43 26.08
C LYS A 391 6.41 -6.30 25.18
N GLY A 392 6.48 -5.26 24.36
CA GLY A 392 7.63 -5.01 23.49
C GLY A 392 7.58 -5.87 22.24
N ALA A 393 8.43 -6.90 22.12
CA ALA A 393 8.52 -7.78 20.95
C ALA A 393 7.36 -8.80 20.84
N SER A 394 6.26 -8.61 21.58
CA SER A 394 5.11 -9.51 21.55
C SER A 394 3.82 -8.75 21.89
N VAL A 395 2.77 -9.06 21.14
CA VAL A 395 1.41 -8.55 21.37
C VAL A 395 0.54 -9.74 21.76
N PHE A 396 -0.13 -9.62 22.90
CA PHE A 396 -1.10 -10.61 23.36
C PHE A 396 -2.49 -10.17 22.90
N PHE A 397 -3.32 -11.11 22.44
CA PHE A 397 -4.77 -10.94 22.26
C PHE A 397 -5.47 -12.03 23.08
N ASP A 398 -5.92 -11.70 24.29
CA ASP A 398 -6.27 -12.66 25.35
C ASP A 398 -5.14 -13.66 25.62
N ASP A 399 -5.32 -14.90 25.14
CA ASP A 399 -4.40 -16.03 25.28
C ASP A 399 -3.55 -16.24 24.02
N LEU A 400 -3.76 -15.44 22.96
CA LEU A 400 -3.03 -15.52 21.70
C LEU A 400 -1.69 -14.78 21.80
N LEU A 401 -0.60 -15.55 21.82
CA LEU A 401 0.77 -15.02 21.81
C LEU A 401 1.25 -14.77 20.38
N VAL A 402 1.32 -13.51 19.97
CA VAL A 402 1.98 -13.11 18.72
C VAL A 402 3.41 -12.70 19.05
N THR A 403 4.39 -13.55 18.69
CA THR A 403 5.82 -13.34 19.02
C THR A 403 6.56 -12.79 17.81
N GLN A 404 7.31 -11.70 17.99
CA GLN A 404 8.22 -11.23 16.96
C GLN A 404 9.41 -12.17 16.85
N THR A 405 9.55 -12.82 15.70
CA THR A 405 10.68 -13.68 15.36
C THR A 405 11.96 -12.83 15.20
N LYS A 406 13.13 -13.49 15.26
CA LYS A 406 14.45 -12.79 15.27
C LYS A 406 14.73 -11.99 13.99
N ASP A 407 14.02 -12.30 12.92
CA ASP A 407 14.02 -11.64 11.60
C ASP A 407 13.01 -10.48 11.50
N GLY A 408 12.23 -10.21 12.56
CA GLY A 408 11.31 -9.07 12.64
C GLY A 408 9.90 -9.34 12.12
N ASN A 409 9.59 -10.59 11.77
CA ASN A 409 8.25 -11.09 11.45
C ASN A 409 7.48 -11.48 12.72
N PHE A 410 6.18 -11.73 12.63
CA PHE A 410 5.37 -12.17 13.77
C PHE A 410 4.88 -13.60 13.56
N SER A 411 4.98 -14.46 14.58
CA SER A 411 4.44 -15.82 14.54
C SER A 411 3.01 -15.85 15.08
N TYR A 412 2.07 -16.38 14.28
CA TYR A 412 0.65 -16.49 14.63
C TYR A 412 0.33 -17.89 15.19
N PRO A 413 -0.37 -18.01 16.34
CA PRO A 413 -0.98 -19.27 16.73
C PRO A 413 -2.25 -19.52 15.90
N GLN A 414 -2.39 -20.76 15.43
CA GLN A 414 -3.34 -21.24 14.43
C GLN A 414 -4.83 -21.29 14.86
N TYR A 415 -5.19 -20.72 16.01
CA TYR A 415 -6.51 -20.87 16.59
C TYR A 415 -7.22 -19.52 16.64
N PHE A 416 -8.21 -19.34 15.75
CA PHE A 416 -9.44 -18.54 15.84
C PHE A 416 -9.89 -18.16 14.42
N LEU A 417 -10.30 -19.19 13.67
CA LEU A 417 -11.03 -19.04 12.41
C LEU A 417 -12.50 -19.43 12.67
N PRO A 418 -13.47 -18.83 11.94
CA PRO A 418 -14.91 -19.01 12.18
C PRO A 418 -15.32 -20.48 12.19
N LYS A 419 -16.40 -20.80 12.93
CA LYS A 419 -16.89 -22.16 13.23
C LYS A 419 -17.09 -23.13 12.04
N ASN A 420 -16.98 -22.65 10.80
CA ASN A 420 -17.11 -23.44 9.57
C ASN A 420 -15.78 -23.58 8.80
N TYR A 421 -14.64 -23.23 9.40
CA TYR A 421 -13.34 -23.45 8.79
C TYR A 421 -12.97 -24.94 8.90
N HIS A 422 -12.79 -25.60 7.76
CA HIS A 422 -12.26 -26.96 7.71
C HIS A 422 -10.79 -26.94 8.17
N ALA A 423 -10.61 -27.20 9.45
CA ALA A 423 -9.33 -27.38 10.11
C ALA A 423 -8.67 -28.66 9.62
N ASN A 424 -7.90 -28.57 8.55
CA ASN A 424 -6.72 -29.41 8.37
C ASN A 424 -5.77 -28.72 7.39
N ARG A 425 -5.05 -27.70 7.90
CA ARG A 425 -3.76 -27.34 7.30
C ARG A 425 -2.75 -28.29 7.93
N ASP A 426 -2.45 -29.36 7.21
CA ASP A 426 -1.36 -30.23 7.58
C ASP A 426 -0.05 -29.51 7.28
N LEU A 427 0.60 -28.98 8.32
CA LEU A 427 1.85 -28.23 8.20
C LEU A 427 3.08 -29.14 8.39
N SER A 428 2.89 -30.47 8.35
CA SER A 428 4.03 -31.38 8.27
C SER A 428 4.63 -31.33 6.87
N ASP A 429 5.95 -31.45 6.76
CA ASP A 429 6.70 -31.58 5.52
C ASP A 429 7.09 -33.05 5.43
N SER A 430 6.23 -33.87 4.82
CA SER A 430 6.33 -35.34 4.91
C SER A 430 7.53 -35.91 4.16
N ASP A 431 7.98 -35.24 3.10
CA ASP A 431 9.09 -35.66 2.24
C ASP A 431 10.39 -34.85 2.43
N ASN A 432 10.35 -33.80 3.25
CA ASN A 432 11.46 -32.97 3.68
C ASN A 432 12.15 -32.20 2.55
N ASP A 433 11.38 -31.78 1.56
CA ASP A 433 11.85 -31.01 0.41
C ASP A 433 11.85 -29.48 0.69
N GLY A 434 11.15 -29.11 1.76
CA GLY A 434 10.99 -27.76 2.27
C GLY A 434 9.73 -27.03 1.82
N LEU A 435 8.69 -27.74 1.40
CA LEU A 435 7.28 -27.33 1.36
C LEU A 435 6.48 -28.12 2.41
N ASP A 436 5.48 -27.51 3.05
CA ASP A 436 4.56 -28.27 3.91
C ASP A 436 3.39 -28.91 3.12
N ASN A 437 2.80 -29.99 3.64
CA ASN A 437 1.75 -30.76 2.95
C ASN A 437 0.56 -29.87 2.52
N HIS A 438 0.30 -28.76 3.22
CA HIS A 438 -0.73 -27.80 2.85
C HIS A 438 -0.29 -26.87 1.71
N GLU A 439 0.96 -26.42 1.72
CA GLU A 439 1.60 -25.70 0.62
C GLU A 439 1.64 -26.51 -0.66
N GLU A 440 1.88 -27.80 -0.55
CA GLU A 440 1.87 -28.75 -1.66
C GLU A 440 0.46 -28.99 -2.18
N LEU A 441 -0.51 -29.20 -1.29
CA LEU A 441 -1.94 -29.29 -1.64
C LEU A 441 -2.44 -28.05 -2.40
N LEU A 442 -1.99 -26.85 -2.03
CA LEU A 442 -2.37 -25.59 -2.70
C LEU A 442 -1.72 -25.44 -4.09
N ARG A 443 -0.55 -26.02 -4.28
CA ARG A 443 0.21 -25.97 -5.54
C ARG A 443 -0.10 -27.16 -6.45
N GLY A 444 -0.81 -28.17 -5.93
CA GLY A 444 -1.18 -29.38 -6.64
C GLY A 444 -0.06 -30.43 -6.69
N THR A 445 0.99 -30.27 -5.87
CA THR A 445 2.10 -31.22 -5.71
C THR A 445 1.75 -32.31 -4.69
N ASN A 446 2.51 -33.40 -4.69
CA ASN A 446 2.28 -34.59 -3.90
C ASN A 446 3.09 -34.56 -2.60
N SER A 447 2.38 -34.32 -1.50
CA SER A 447 2.92 -34.26 -0.14
C SER A 447 3.57 -35.50 0.47
N ASN A 448 4.02 -36.47 -0.33
CA ASN A 448 4.88 -37.56 0.12
C ASN A 448 6.00 -37.83 -0.90
N ASP A 449 6.23 -36.91 -1.82
CA ASP A 449 7.13 -37.02 -2.94
C ASP A 449 7.83 -35.67 -3.17
N SER A 450 9.09 -35.61 -2.75
CA SER A 450 9.87 -34.37 -2.73
C SER A 450 10.07 -33.72 -4.10
N ASP A 451 9.67 -34.37 -5.18
CA ASP A 451 9.86 -34.02 -6.60
C ASP A 451 8.66 -34.56 -7.37
N SER A 452 7.55 -33.82 -7.31
CA SER A 452 6.23 -34.27 -7.76
C SER A 452 6.10 -34.43 -9.27
N ASP A 453 6.95 -33.75 -10.03
CA ASP A 453 7.01 -33.91 -11.48
C ASP A 453 8.14 -34.83 -11.98
N GLY A 454 9.01 -35.27 -11.05
CA GLY A 454 9.99 -36.32 -11.23
C GLY A 454 11.19 -35.90 -12.07
N ASP A 455 11.50 -34.61 -12.11
CA ASP A 455 12.54 -34.03 -12.94
C ASP A 455 13.92 -33.99 -12.24
N GLY A 456 13.97 -34.38 -10.97
CA GLY A 456 15.15 -34.47 -10.12
C GLY A 456 15.55 -33.17 -9.44
N TYR A 457 14.71 -32.13 -9.51
CA TYR A 457 14.72 -31.02 -8.58
C TYR A 457 13.56 -31.19 -7.62
N SER A 458 13.80 -30.93 -6.33
CA SER A 458 12.69 -31.00 -5.39
C SER A 458 11.69 -29.88 -5.62
N ASP A 459 10.39 -30.10 -5.44
CA ASP A 459 9.34 -29.09 -5.60
C ASP A 459 9.65 -27.83 -4.78
N GLY A 460 10.13 -28.01 -3.56
CA GLY A 460 10.56 -26.94 -2.68
C GLY A 460 11.78 -26.17 -3.19
N ALA A 461 12.72 -26.83 -3.88
CA ALA A 461 13.81 -26.13 -4.57
C ALA A 461 13.28 -25.33 -5.75
N GLU A 462 12.32 -25.84 -6.50
CA GLU A 462 11.76 -25.15 -7.66
C GLU A 462 10.88 -23.97 -7.27
N VAL A 463 10.05 -24.10 -6.24
CA VAL A 463 9.24 -23.01 -5.68
C VAL A 463 10.14 -21.92 -5.09
N ARG A 464 11.19 -22.27 -4.34
CA ARG A 464 12.20 -21.30 -3.85
C ARG A 464 12.99 -20.67 -5.01
N ASN A 465 13.15 -21.44 -6.09
CA ASN A 465 13.53 -21.20 -7.47
C ASN A 465 12.62 -20.28 -8.31
N GLY A 466 11.42 -19.90 -7.86
CA GLY A 466 10.46 -19.14 -8.67
C GLY A 466 9.97 -19.88 -9.92
N TYR A 467 10.05 -21.22 -9.91
CA TYR A 467 9.59 -22.14 -10.94
C TYR A 467 8.27 -22.80 -10.51
N ASN A 468 7.60 -23.43 -11.46
CA ASN A 468 6.38 -24.19 -11.20
C ASN A 468 6.77 -25.65 -10.90
N PRO A 469 6.48 -26.19 -9.70
CA PRO A 469 6.89 -27.55 -9.28
C PRO A 469 6.07 -28.68 -9.94
N LEU A 470 5.20 -28.34 -10.88
CA LEU A 470 4.49 -29.28 -11.74
C LEU A 470 4.93 -29.16 -13.20
N GLU A 471 5.95 -28.35 -13.48
CA GLU A 471 6.53 -28.14 -14.80
C GLU A 471 7.99 -28.52 -14.82
N THR A 472 8.25 -29.72 -15.34
CA THR A 472 9.59 -30.29 -15.46
C THR A 472 10.59 -29.31 -16.09
N LEU A 473 11.64 -28.98 -15.35
CA LEU A 473 12.81 -28.19 -15.75
C LEU A 473 13.87 -29.02 -16.50
N GLY A 474 13.77 -30.36 -16.51
CA GLY A 474 14.58 -31.30 -17.31
C GLY A 474 15.01 -32.55 -16.52
N PRO A 475 15.63 -33.60 -17.11
CA PRO A 475 15.74 -34.92 -16.47
C PRO A 475 16.71 -35.00 -15.28
N ALA A 476 16.39 -35.91 -14.35
CA ALA A 476 17.00 -36.09 -13.03
C ALA A 476 18.53 -36.10 -12.98
N ILE A 477 19.08 -35.17 -12.20
CA ILE A 477 20.53 -34.98 -11.99
C ILE A 477 20.96 -35.39 -10.58
N ASN A 478 22.05 -36.15 -10.50
CA ASN A 478 22.69 -36.45 -9.23
C ASN A 478 23.54 -35.25 -8.77
N ASN A 479 23.16 -34.70 -7.61
CA ASN A 479 23.73 -33.51 -6.95
C ASN A 479 23.31 -32.18 -7.61
N PRO A 480 22.17 -31.59 -7.21
CA PRO A 480 21.44 -30.55 -7.94
C PRO A 480 22.06 -29.14 -7.80
N GLU A 481 23.38 -29.04 -7.59
CA GLU A 481 24.05 -27.74 -7.40
C GLU A 481 24.50 -27.10 -8.74
N PHE A 482 24.21 -25.80 -8.89
CA PHE A 482 24.38 -25.04 -10.13
C PHE A 482 25.83 -24.47 -10.38
N ILE A 483 26.05 -23.72 -11.49
CA ILE A 483 27.33 -23.23 -12.10
C ILE A 483 28.26 -22.45 -11.14
N TYR A 484 29.59 -22.56 -11.31
CA TYR A 484 30.66 -22.14 -10.36
C TYR A 484 30.71 -22.97 -9.06
N GLY A 485 30.00 -24.12 -9.01
CA GLY A 485 29.75 -24.85 -7.77
C GLY A 485 28.89 -24.03 -6.81
N LYS A 486 27.97 -23.25 -7.40
CA LYS A 486 27.14 -22.26 -6.75
C LYS A 486 25.74 -22.45 -7.27
N THR A 487 24.85 -22.73 -6.35
CA THR A 487 23.40 -22.73 -6.55
C THR A 487 22.94 -21.50 -7.34
N ARG A 488 21.96 -21.70 -8.25
CA ARG A 488 21.39 -20.65 -9.08
C ARG A 488 20.64 -19.66 -8.19
N LEU A 489 20.28 -18.53 -8.76
CA LEU A 489 19.35 -17.63 -8.13
C LEU A 489 17.94 -18.24 -8.13
N SER A 490 17.26 -17.88 -7.05
CA SER A 490 15.91 -18.21 -6.60
C SER A 490 14.77 -17.84 -7.54
N SER A 491 15.04 -17.28 -8.71
CA SER A 491 14.04 -17.04 -9.76
C SER A 491 14.65 -16.58 -11.07
N PHE A 492 13.88 -16.81 -12.13
CA PHE A 492 14.07 -16.19 -13.43
C PHE A 492 14.14 -14.65 -13.36
N GLU A 493 13.43 -14.01 -12.41
CA GLU A 493 13.36 -12.56 -12.24
C GLU A 493 14.58 -11.96 -11.52
N ALA A 494 15.21 -12.72 -10.61
CA ALA A 494 16.44 -12.32 -9.91
C ALA A 494 17.67 -12.38 -10.83
N GLU A 495 17.73 -13.39 -11.71
CA GLU A 495 18.73 -13.41 -12.78
C GLU A 495 18.49 -12.25 -13.76
N GLN A 496 17.24 -11.84 -13.99
CA GLN A 496 16.92 -10.68 -14.81
C GLN A 496 17.30 -9.34 -14.16
N LYS A 497 17.18 -9.16 -12.83
CA LYS A 497 17.54 -7.91 -12.14
C LYS A 497 19.05 -7.69 -12.10
N GLU A 498 19.82 -8.72 -11.78
CA GLU A 498 21.29 -8.63 -11.82
C GLU A 498 21.83 -8.48 -13.26
N ALA A 499 21.11 -9.04 -14.25
CA ALA A 499 21.33 -8.70 -15.64
C ALA A 499 21.06 -7.20 -15.89
N LEU A 500 19.88 -6.68 -15.55
CA LEU A 500 19.52 -5.28 -15.76
C LEU A 500 20.53 -4.30 -15.11
N ILE A 501 21.08 -4.63 -13.93
CA ILE A 501 22.14 -3.86 -13.24
C ILE A 501 23.46 -3.87 -14.02
N LEU A 502 23.92 -5.03 -14.47
CA LEU A 502 25.10 -5.11 -15.31
C LEU A 502 24.90 -4.31 -16.62
N LYS A 503 23.65 -4.19 -17.10
CA LYS A 503 23.31 -3.55 -18.37
C LYS A 503 23.39 -2.05 -18.24
N ALA A 504 22.89 -1.52 -17.12
CA ALA A 504 22.95 -0.11 -16.79
C ALA A 504 24.42 0.37 -16.68
N GLU A 505 25.27 -0.37 -15.97
CA GLU A 505 26.68 -0.01 -15.76
C GLU A 505 27.52 -0.02 -17.06
N LEU A 506 27.33 -1.02 -17.94
CA LEU A 506 28.01 -1.05 -19.24
C LEU A 506 27.52 0.06 -20.17
N THR A 507 26.21 0.38 -20.11
CA THR A 507 25.61 1.45 -20.92
C THR A 507 26.13 2.81 -20.51
N LYS A 508 26.31 3.03 -19.20
CA LYS A 508 26.84 4.27 -18.62
C LYS A 508 28.31 4.52 -18.97
N LYS A 509 29.14 3.48 -19.16
CA LYS A 509 30.60 3.61 -19.39
C LYS A 509 31.08 3.41 -20.84
N LEU A 510 30.28 2.82 -21.73
CA LEU A 510 30.66 2.50 -23.12
C LEU A 510 29.74 3.11 -24.20
N GLY A 511 28.55 3.59 -23.82
CA GLY A 511 27.54 4.16 -24.71
C GLY A 511 26.59 3.12 -25.35
N ARG A 512 25.33 3.53 -25.60
CA ARG A 512 24.22 2.67 -26.07
C ARG A 512 24.53 1.91 -27.37
N ALA A 513 25.16 2.55 -28.37
CA ALA A 513 25.50 1.92 -29.66
C ALA A 513 26.50 0.76 -29.53
N ARG A 514 27.30 0.72 -28.46
CA ARG A 514 28.34 -0.30 -28.24
C ARG A 514 27.86 -1.42 -27.33
N VAL A 515 27.00 -1.13 -26.34
CA VAL A 515 26.26 -2.17 -25.58
C VAL A 515 25.28 -2.93 -26.47
N ALA A 516 24.70 -2.27 -27.47
CA ALA A 516 23.86 -2.91 -28.48
C ALA A 516 24.61 -3.95 -29.34
N ARG A 517 25.95 -3.85 -29.47
CA ARG A 517 26.77 -4.78 -30.25
C ARG A 517 27.20 -6.05 -29.48
N ILE A 518 26.88 -6.17 -28.18
CA ILE A 518 27.33 -7.29 -27.31
C ILE A 518 26.18 -8.15 -26.74
N GLN A 519 25.02 -8.12 -27.40
CA GLN A 519 23.83 -8.90 -27.03
C GLN A 519 24.06 -10.43 -27.01
N THR A 520 24.97 -10.95 -27.84
CA THR A 520 25.27 -12.39 -27.97
C THR A 520 26.11 -12.97 -26.82
N SER A 521 26.64 -12.16 -25.89
CA SER A 521 27.48 -12.61 -24.76
C SER A 521 26.89 -12.27 -23.38
N TRP A 522 25.61 -11.87 -23.35
CA TRP A 522 24.97 -11.23 -22.20
C TRP A 522 24.83 -12.15 -20.98
N SER A 523 24.30 -13.36 -21.15
CA SER A 523 24.09 -14.34 -20.06
C SER A 523 25.40 -14.84 -19.42
N THR A 524 26.48 -14.99 -20.19
CA THR A 524 27.80 -15.42 -19.68
C THR A 524 28.44 -14.35 -18.78
N LEU A 525 28.27 -13.08 -19.12
CA LEU A 525 28.74 -11.95 -18.31
C LEU A 525 27.88 -11.79 -17.04
N VAL A 526 26.57 -12.00 -17.15
CA VAL A 526 25.63 -12.02 -16.02
C VAL A 526 25.95 -13.17 -15.07
N ASN A 527 26.26 -14.38 -15.56
CA ASN A 527 26.66 -15.51 -14.71
C ASN A 527 28.06 -15.34 -14.10
N ALA A 528 29.02 -14.77 -14.84
CA ALA A 528 30.34 -14.43 -14.28
C ALA A 528 30.26 -13.32 -13.21
N TYR A 529 29.28 -12.44 -13.32
CA TYR A 529 28.98 -11.40 -12.35
C TYR A 529 28.25 -11.97 -11.11
N ILE A 530 27.14 -12.68 -11.32
CA ILE A 530 26.27 -13.22 -10.26
C ILE A 530 26.94 -14.39 -9.52
N TYR A 531 27.40 -15.39 -10.27
CA TYR A 531 27.90 -16.65 -9.69
C TYR A 531 29.44 -16.70 -9.63
N GLY A 532 30.12 -16.03 -10.57
CA GLY A 532 31.58 -15.94 -10.60
C GLY A 532 32.18 -14.83 -9.73
N ARG A 533 31.40 -13.84 -9.28
CA ARG A 533 31.83 -12.65 -8.50
C ARG A 533 32.91 -11.78 -9.16
N TYR A 534 32.98 -11.74 -10.49
CA TYR A 534 33.81 -10.79 -11.24
C TYR A 534 33.19 -9.40 -11.23
N THR A 535 34.00 -8.33 -11.17
CA THR A 535 33.50 -6.96 -11.07
C THR A 535 33.18 -6.35 -12.43
N VAL A 536 32.31 -5.33 -12.44
CA VAL A 536 31.99 -4.52 -13.62
C VAL A 536 33.24 -3.91 -14.29
N ALA A 537 34.26 -3.51 -13.52
CA ALA A 537 35.49 -2.95 -14.08
C ALA A 537 36.33 -3.99 -14.86
N GLU A 538 36.37 -5.22 -14.36
CA GLU A 538 37.01 -6.37 -15.03
C GLU A 538 36.23 -6.77 -16.29
N ILE A 539 34.91 -6.68 -16.23
CA ILE A 539 34.02 -6.88 -17.40
C ILE A 539 34.26 -5.77 -18.45
N ILE A 540 34.33 -4.50 -18.05
CA ILE A 540 34.58 -3.36 -18.96
C ILE A 540 35.97 -3.43 -19.61
N ASP A 541 36.99 -3.85 -18.87
CA ASP A 541 38.32 -4.03 -19.42
C ASP A 541 38.35 -5.13 -20.49
N THR A 542 37.68 -6.24 -20.21
CA THR A 542 37.54 -7.37 -21.13
C THR A 542 36.82 -6.95 -22.42
N ILE A 543 35.82 -6.06 -22.32
CA ILE A 543 35.11 -5.51 -23.48
C ILE A 543 35.97 -4.56 -24.33
N LYS A 544 36.90 -3.80 -23.73
CA LYS A 544 37.74 -2.82 -24.45
C LYS A 544 39.02 -3.43 -25.07
N ASN A 545 39.63 -4.41 -24.40
CA ASN A 545 40.99 -4.88 -24.70
C ASN A 545 41.10 -6.41 -24.91
N GLY A 546 40.00 -7.19 -24.77
CA GLY A 546 39.97 -8.65 -24.94
C GLY A 546 39.98 -9.46 -23.61
N PRO A 547 39.72 -10.79 -23.65
CA PRO A 547 39.49 -11.62 -22.46
C PRO A 547 40.77 -11.87 -21.66
N ARG A 548 40.92 -11.12 -20.57
CA ARG A 548 42.10 -11.17 -19.69
C ARG A 548 41.82 -10.95 -18.20
N ALA A 549 40.73 -10.24 -17.87
CA ALA A 549 40.37 -9.90 -16.48
C ALA A 549 39.31 -10.84 -15.86
N VAL A 550 38.56 -11.59 -16.69
CA VAL A 550 37.47 -12.50 -16.27
C VAL A 550 37.74 -13.91 -16.79
N HIS A 551 37.57 -14.94 -15.95
CA HIS A 551 37.67 -16.36 -16.35
C HIS A 551 36.26 -16.99 -16.41
N PRO A 552 35.94 -17.86 -17.39
CA PRO A 552 34.57 -18.30 -17.64
C PRO A 552 33.95 -19.29 -16.63
N SER A 553 34.74 -19.91 -15.75
CA SER A 553 34.27 -21.01 -14.88
C SER A 553 34.95 -21.14 -13.50
N ILE A 554 35.94 -20.30 -13.19
CA ILE A 554 36.65 -20.29 -11.91
C ILE A 554 36.18 -19.06 -11.13
N PRO A 555 35.70 -19.15 -9.87
CA PRO A 555 35.27 -17.98 -9.12
C PRO A 555 36.39 -16.94 -9.01
N ALA A 556 36.05 -15.66 -9.08
CA ALA A 556 37.01 -14.55 -9.12
C ALA A 556 38.03 -14.59 -7.97
N VAL A 557 37.63 -15.10 -6.81
CA VAL A 557 38.49 -15.22 -5.63
C VAL A 557 39.67 -16.17 -5.88
N ILE A 558 39.47 -17.25 -6.64
CA ILE A 558 40.52 -18.22 -7.00
C ILE A 558 41.34 -17.68 -8.18
N TRP A 559 40.68 -17.04 -9.15
CA TRP A 559 41.36 -16.48 -10.33
C TRP A 559 42.34 -15.36 -10.00
N ARG A 560 42.00 -14.46 -9.06
CA ARG A 560 42.86 -13.33 -8.64
C ARG A 560 44.17 -13.75 -7.99
N GLN A 561 44.25 -14.98 -7.49
CA GLN A 561 45.45 -15.54 -6.88
C GLN A 561 46.42 -16.13 -7.91
N SER A 562 46.02 -16.24 -9.18
CA SER A 562 46.83 -16.81 -10.26
C SER A 562 47.94 -15.86 -10.76
N GLU A 563 49.06 -16.43 -11.18
CA GLU A 563 50.17 -15.69 -11.81
C GLU A 563 49.73 -14.95 -13.10
N ASN A 564 48.75 -15.50 -13.81
CA ASN A 564 48.23 -14.88 -15.03
C ASN A 564 47.47 -13.58 -14.73
N TYR A 565 46.73 -13.51 -13.62
CA TYR A 565 46.04 -12.28 -13.21
C TYR A 565 47.04 -11.19 -12.74
N LYS A 566 48.17 -11.57 -12.15
CA LYS A 566 49.23 -10.61 -11.75
C LYS A 566 49.91 -9.94 -12.95
N LYS A 567 50.18 -10.69 -14.03
CA LYS A 567 50.74 -10.13 -15.29
C LYS A 567 49.82 -9.08 -15.93
N PHE A 568 48.51 -9.25 -15.78
CA PHE A 568 47.51 -8.29 -16.24
C PHE A 568 47.61 -6.93 -15.53
N LEU A 569 47.83 -6.87 -14.21
CA LEU A 569 47.90 -5.64 -13.44
C LEU A 569 49.10 -4.72 -13.82
N ASN A 570 50.24 -5.28 -14.25
CA ASN A 570 51.44 -4.50 -14.62
C ASN A 570 51.33 -3.75 -15.94
N SER A 571 50.32 -4.05 -16.77
CA SER A 571 50.08 -3.38 -18.06
C SER A 571 49.25 -2.09 -17.97
N LYS A 572 48.88 -1.67 -16.74
CA LYS A 572 47.95 -0.55 -16.46
C LYS A 572 48.58 0.68 -15.78
N LYS A 573 49.89 0.68 -15.54
CA LYS A 573 50.67 1.91 -15.33
C LYS A 573 51.17 2.39 -16.67
#